data_AF-A0A976LP60-F1
#
_entry.id   AF-A0A976LP60-F1
#
_cell.length_a   1.000
_cell.length_b   1.000
_cell.length_c   1.000
_cell.angle_alpha   90.00
_cell.angle_beta   90.00
_cell.angle_gamma   90.00
#
_symmetry.space_group_name_H-M   'P 1'
#
loop_
_entity.id
_entity.type
_entity.pdbx_description
1 polymer ?
#
loop_
_entity_poly.entity_id
_entity_poly.type
_entity_poly.pdbx_seq_one_letter_code
_entity_poly.pdbx_strand_id
1 'polypeptide(L)'
;MQTRTFVAVLAILGLLASCAQLPHPMDMTQAVQSAKTSADHEALAKHYEDEAKRMQAKLQEHKKMLEQYEAERQYYGRQGLDMETHCRGLIHLYEQAAEANMNMAASHRKMASEAK
;
A
#
# COMPACT_ATOMS: atom_id res chain seq x y z
N MET A 1 33.31 36.37 14.02
CA MET A 1 31.84 36.36 14.16
C MET A 1 31.10 35.96 12.88
N GLN A 2 31.69 36.16 11.69
CA GLN A 2 31.08 35.85 10.37
C GLN A 2 30.87 34.35 10.09
N THR A 3 31.76 33.47 10.52
CA THR A 3 31.65 32.02 10.21
C THR A 3 30.56 31.31 11.00
N ARG A 4 30.27 31.75 12.23
CA ARG A 4 29.21 31.16 13.07
C ARG A 4 27.81 31.50 12.55
N THR A 5 27.62 32.70 12.00
CA THR A 5 26.38 33.09 11.32
C THR A 5 26.19 32.36 9.99
N PHE A 6 27.25 32.14 9.21
CA PHE A 6 27.16 31.34 7.96
C PHE A 6 26.72 29.88 8.21
N VAL A 7 27.24 29.24 9.26
CA VAL A 7 26.83 27.87 9.65
C VAL A 7 25.37 27.84 10.09
N ALA A 8 24.89 28.88 10.79
CA ALA A 8 23.50 28.98 11.20
C ALA A 8 22.53 29.15 10.02
N VAL A 9 22.92 29.89 8.97
CA VAL A 9 22.08 30.06 7.77
C VAL A 9 22.02 28.78 6.91
N LEU A 10 23.14 28.05 6.78
CA LEU A 10 23.18 26.78 6.05
C LEU A 10 22.33 25.69 6.73
N ALA A 11 22.26 25.67 8.06
CA ALA A 11 21.44 24.71 8.81
C ALA A 11 19.93 24.92 8.59
N ILE A 12 19.49 26.16 8.36
CA ILE A 12 18.07 26.49 8.12
C ILE A 12 17.65 26.10 6.69
N LEU A 13 18.56 26.24 5.71
CA LEU A 13 18.30 25.82 4.33
C LEU A 13 18.24 24.28 4.16
N GLY A 14 18.95 23.53 5.00
CA GLY A 14 18.91 22.06 5.00
C GLY A 14 17.58 21.47 5.51
N LEU A 15 16.84 22.18 6.36
CA LEU A 15 15.58 21.70 6.92
C LEU A 15 14.39 21.75 5.93
N LEU A 16 14.50 22.53 4.85
CA LEU A 16 13.43 22.66 3.84
C LEU A 16 13.44 21.56 2.78
N ALA A 17 14.47 20.69 2.76
CA ALA A 17 14.55 19.57 1.83
C ALA A 17 13.76 18.33 2.28
N SER A 18 13.21 18.31 3.49
CA SER A 18 12.41 17.19 4.02
C SER A 18 10.91 17.40 3.79
N CYS A 19 10.52 17.88 2.61
CA CYS A 19 9.17 17.59 2.13
C CYS A 19 9.14 16.10 1.79
N ALA A 20 8.77 15.26 2.76
CA ALA A 20 8.28 13.93 2.46
C ALA A 20 7.19 14.10 1.41
N GLN A 21 7.50 13.75 0.16
CA GLN A 21 6.51 13.73 -0.92
C GLN A 21 5.46 12.71 -0.49
N LEU A 22 4.38 13.19 0.12
CA LEU A 22 3.18 12.39 0.28
C LEU A 22 2.85 11.90 -1.13
N PRO A 23 2.80 10.58 -1.36
CA PRO A 23 2.46 10.09 -2.68
C PRO A 23 1.10 10.66 -3.03
N HIS A 24 1.08 11.54 -4.04
CA HIS A 24 -0.19 12.06 -4.52
C HIS A 24 -0.99 10.88 -5.05
N PRO A 25 -2.30 10.81 -4.76
CA PRO A 25 -3.13 9.73 -5.27
C PRO A 25 -3.02 9.71 -6.79
N MET A 26 -2.51 8.60 -7.33
CA MET A 26 -2.43 8.37 -8.76
C MET A 26 -3.84 8.13 -9.28
N ASP A 27 -4.27 8.88 -10.29
CA ASP A 27 -5.46 8.53 -11.04
C ASP A 27 -5.16 7.25 -11.84
N MET A 28 -5.57 6.10 -11.29
CA MET A 28 -5.28 4.80 -11.88
C MET A 28 -5.95 4.60 -13.23
N THR A 29 -7.11 5.21 -13.45
CA THR A 29 -7.79 5.12 -14.76
C THR A 29 -6.96 5.83 -15.82
N GLN A 30 -6.55 7.08 -15.55
CA GLN A 30 -5.71 7.83 -16.46
C GLN A 30 -4.33 7.19 -16.63
N ALA A 31 -3.69 6.75 -15.54
CA ALA A 31 -2.35 6.18 -15.56
C ALA A 31 -2.29 4.90 -16.39
N VAL A 32 -3.26 3.99 -16.23
CA VAL A 32 -3.34 2.76 -17.03
C VAL A 32 -3.61 3.06 -18.50
N GLN A 33 -4.49 4.01 -18.80
CA GLN A 33 -4.84 4.36 -20.20
C GLN A 33 -3.72 5.09 -20.94
N SER A 34 -2.89 5.86 -20.23
CA SER A 34 -1.86 6.71 -20.84
C SER A 34 -0.46 6.09 -20.84
N ALA A 35 -0.24 4.98 -20.12
CA ALA A 35 1.04 4.30 -20.06
C ALA A 35 1.50 3.79 -21.42
N LYS A 36 2.70 4.22 -21.84
CA LYS A 36 3.30 3.87 -23.15
C LYS A 36 4.76 3.46 -23.04
N THR A 37 5.47 4.04 -22.08
CA THR A 37 6.91 3.83 -21.91
C THR A 37 7.17 2.73 -20.88
N SER A 38 8.39 2.20 -20.91
CA SER A 38 8.86 1.26 -19.89
C SER A 38 8.66 1.83 -18.48
N ALA A 39 9.03 3.11 -18.27
CA ALA A 39 8.88 3.80 -17.00
C ALA A 39 7.43 3.94 -16.52
N ASP A 40 6.47 4.18 -17.42
CA ASP A 40 5.05 4.26 -17.06
C ASP A 40 4.54 2.92 -16.52
N HIS A 41 4.90 1.83 -17.21
CA HIS A 41 4.53 0.49 -16.78
C HIS A 41 5.26 0.05 -15.51
N GLU A 42 6.51 0.46 -15.29
CA GLU A 42 7.20 0.24 -14.01
C GLU A 42 6.53 0.97 -12.85
N ALA A 43 6.05 2.20 -13.07
CA ALA A 43 5.33 2.96 -12.06
C ALA A 43 4.00 2.28 -11.68
N LEU A 44 3.25 1.79 -12.68
CA LEU A 44 2.03 1.01 -12.45
C LEU A 44 2.32 -0.32 -11.73
N ALA A 45 3.38 -1.02 -12.11
CA ALA A 45 3.78 -2.26 -11.44
C ALA A 45 4.08 -2.02 -9.96
N LYS A 46 4.87 -0.99 -9.65
CA LYS A 46 5.18 -0.61 -8.27
C LYS A 46 3.92 -0.24 -7.48
N HIS A 47 2.99 0.50 -8.10
CA HIS A 47 1.73 0.85 -7.45
C HIS A 47 0.94 -0.40 -7.04
N TYR A 48 0.75 -1.34 -7.96
CA TYR A 48 0.04 -2.59 -7.68
C TYR A 48 0.79 -3.48 -6.67
N GLU A 49 2.12 -3.54 -6.70
CA GLU A 49 2.92 -4.22 -5.67
C GLU A 49 2.67 -3.62 -4.26
N ASP A 50 2.58 -2.29 -4.18
CA ASP A 50 2.34 -1.60 -2.91
C ASP A 50 0.88 -1.75 -2.44
N GLU A 51 -0.10 -1.79 -3.34
CA GLU A 51 -1.48 -2.17 -3.01
C GLU A 51 -1.57 -3.62 -2.52
N ALA A 52 -0.86 -4.57 -3.16
CA ALA A 52 -0.82 -5.95 -2.71
C ALA A 52 -0.29 -6.06 -1.27
N LYS A 53 0.77 -5.32 -0.93
CA LYS A 53 1.29 -5.25 0.45
C LYS A 53 0.27 -4.65 1.41
N ARG A 54 -0.48 -3.61 1.00
CA ARG A 54 -1.57 -3.04 1.81
C ARG A 54 -2.67 -4.07 2.07
N MET A 55 -3.07 -4.85 1.06
CA MET A 55 -4.06 -5.91 1.23
C MET A 55 -3.56 -7.01 2.15
N GLN A 56 -2.30 -7.42 2.02
CA GLN A 56 -1.67 -8.38 2.94
C GLN A 56 -1.65 -7.88 4.38
N ALA A 57 -1.35 -6.59 4.61
CA ALA A 57 -1.38 -6.02 5.96
C ALA A 57 -2.79 -6.09 6.58
N LYS A 58 -3.83 -5.72 5.82
CA LYS A 58 -5.23 -5.82 6.26
C LYS A 58 -5.65 -7.26 6.52
N LEU A 59 -5.24 -8.19 5.66
CA LEU A 59 -5.47 -9.61 5.86
C LEU A 59 -4.91 -10.07 7.21
N GLN A 60 -3.68 -9.69 7.57
CA GLN A 60 -3.08 -10.05 8.85
C GLN A 60 -3.79 -9.41 10.04
N GLU A 61 -4.27 -8.18 9.89
CA GLU A 61 -5.10 -7.51 10.90
C GLU A 61 -6.38 -8.29 11.18
N HIS A 62 -7.11 -8.70 10.13
CA HIS A 62 -8.33 -9.50 10.29
C HIS A 62 -8.07 -10.91 10.79
N LYS A 63 -6.91 -11.52 10.51
CA LYS A 63 -6.50 -12.79 11.12
C LYS A 63 -6.36 -12.66 12.64
N LYS A 64 -5.72 -11.59 13.12
CA LYS A 64 -5.58 -11.32 14.57
C LYS A 64 -6.93 -11.07 15.24
N MET A 65 -7.80 -10.30 14.60
CA MET A 65 -9.15 -10.06 15.13
C MET A 65 -9.96 -11.36 15.18
N LEU A 66 -9.90 -12.19 14.15
CA LEU A 66 -10.56 -13.50 14.15
C LEU A 66 -10.08 -14.37 15.32
N GLU A 67 -8.76 -14.46 15.52
CA GLU A 67 -8.17 -15.21 16.64
C GLU A 67 -8.69 -14.70 17.98
N GLN A 68 -8.77 -13.39 18.18
CA GLN A 68 -9.34 -12.82 19.40
C GLN A 68 -10.81 -13.17 19.58
N TYR A 69 -11.65 -12.99 18.55
CA TYR A 69 -13.08 -13.33 18.65
C TYR A 69 -13.29 -14.82 18.96
N GLU A 70 -12.48 -15.70 18.37
CA GLU A 70 -12.53 -17.14 18.64
C GLU A 70 -12.08 -17.51 20.05
N ALA A 71 -11.03 -16.86 20.57
CA ALA A 71 -10.53 -17.07 21.93
C ALA A 71 -11.47 -16.50 23.01
N GLU A 72 -12.21 -15.44 22.68
CA GLU A 72 -13.03 -14.68 23.61
C GLU A 72 -14.55 -14.89 23.41
N ARG A 73 -14.95 -15.97 22.72
CA ARG A 73 -16.35 -16.28 22.36
C ARG A 73 -17.36 -16.11 23.51
N GLN A 74 -16.99 -16.50 24.73
CA GLN A 74 -17.87 -16.38 25.91
C GLN A 74 -18.29 -14.93 26.24
N TYR A 75 -17.51 -13.93 25.83
CA TYR A 75 -17.77 -12.53 26.16
C TYR A 75 -18.68 -11.83 25.14
N TYR A 76 -18.73 -12.32 23.91
CA TYR A 76 -19.37 -11.61 22.79
C TYR A 76 -20.71 -12.21 22.34
N GLY A 77 -21.02 -13.45 22.73
CA GLY A 77 -22.26 -14.12 22.36
C GLY A 77 -22.49 -14.12 20.85
N ARG A 78 -23.73 -13.83 20.41
CA ARG A 78 -24.11 -13.84 18.99
C ARG A 78 -23.29 -12.83 18.16
N GLN A 79 -23.02 -11.65 18.70
CA GLN A 79 -22.27 -10.61 17.98
C GLN A 79 -20.84 -11.07 17.67
N GLY A 80 -20.22 -11.86 18.55
CA GLY A 80 -18.91 -12.46 18.31
C GLY A 80 -18.92 -13.37 17.08
N LEU A 81 -19.92 -14.23 16.94
CA LEU A 81 -20.05 -15.13 15.77
C LEU A 81 -20.25 -14.37 14.45
N ASP A 82 -21.01 -13.28 14.49
CA ASP A 82 -21.19 -12.39 13.34
C ASP A 82 -19.85 -11.73 12.95
N MET A 83 -19.06 -11.30 13.95
CA MET A 83 -17.73 -10.72 13.72
C MET A 83 -16.70 -11.74 13.22
N GLU A 84 -16.74 -12.99 13.69
CA GLU A 84 -15.90 -14.08 13.16
C GLU A 84 -16.19 -14.31 11.67
N THR A 85 -17.47 -14.39 11.31
CA THR A 85 -17.92 -14.56 9.92
C THR A 85 -17.45 -13.38 9.06
N HIS A 86 -17.60 -12.16 9.57
CA HIS A 86 -17.11 -10.95 8.91
C HIS A 86 -15.59 -10.98 8.69
N CYS A 87 -14.80 -11.32 9.72
CA CYS A 87 -13.35 -11.40 9.61
C CYS A 87 -12.92 -12.47 8.60
N ARG A 88 -13.56 -13.65 8.59
CA ARG A 88 -13.29 -14.70 7.60
C ARG A 88 -13.54 -14.20 6.17
N GLY A 89 -14.65 -13.48 5.96
CA GLY A 89 -14.95 -12.85 4.67
C GLY A 89 -13.88 -11.86 4.23
N LEU A 90 -13.43 -10.97 5.14
CA LEU A 90 -12.41 -9.98 4.83
C LEU A 90 -11.02 -10.58 4.61
N ILE A 91 -10.66 -11.64 5.35
CA ILE A 91 -9.41 -12.39 5.11
C ILE A 91 -9.39 -12.91 3.68
N HIS A 92 -10.47 -13.57 3.24
CA HIS A 92 -10.56 -14.11 1.88
C HIS A 92 -10.54 -12.99 0.82
N LEU A 93 -11.30 -11.93 1.04
CA LEU A 93 -11.35 -10.78 0.12
C LEU A 93 -9.96 -10.14 -0.05
N TYR A 94 -9.24 -9.90 1.06
CA TYR A 94 -7.92 -9.30 0.99
C TYR A 94 -6.85 -10.24 0.42
N GLU A 95 -7.02 -11.55 0.57
CA GLU A 95 -6.16 -12.54 -0.09
C GLU A 95 -6.31 -12.46 -1.61
N GLN A 96 -7.55 -12.52 -2.10
CA GLN A 96 -7.86 -12.37 -3.52
C GLN A 96 -7.41 -11.02 -4.07
N ALA A 97 -7.60 -9.94 -3.32
CA ALA A 97 -7.15 -8.62 -3.71
C ALA A 97 -5.62 -8.54 -3.80
N ALA A 98 -4.89 -9.12 -2.84
CA ALA A 98 -3.42 -9.15 -2.89
C ALA A 98 -2.92 -9.91 -4.12
N GLU A 99 -3.52 -11.06 -4.43
CA GLU A 99 -3.19 -11.86 -5.61
C GLU A 99 -3.48 -11.10 -6.92
N ALA A 100 -4.67 -10.51 -7.03
CA ALA A 100 -5.06 -9.73 -8.21
C ALA A 100 -4.11 -8.55 -8.46
N ASN A 101 -3.72 -7.84 -7.39
CA ASN A 101 -2.75 -6.76 -7.49
C ASN A 101 -1.36 -7.26 -7.92
N MET A 102 -0.88 -8.39 -7.38
CA MET A 102 0.39 -8.98 -7.83
C MET A 102 0.35 -9.42 -9.30
N ASN A 103 -0.77 -9.96 -9.77
CA ASN A 103 -0.96 -10.34 -11.17
C ASN A 103 -0.92 -9.10 -12.09
N MET A 104 -1.57 -8.01 -11.69
CA MET A 104 -1.50 -6.74 -12.42
C MET A 104 -0.09 -6.17 -12.43
N ALA A 105 0.62 -6.23 -11.31
CA ALA A 105 2.02 -5.81 -11.24
C ALA A 105 2.90 -6.61 -12.20
N ALA A 106 2.78 -7.94 -12.20
CA ALA A 106 3.52 -8.81 -13.11
C ALA A 106 3.22 -8.51 -14.59
N SER A 107 1.95 -8.28 -14.92
CA SER A 107 1.54 -7.85 -16.27
C SER A 107 2.22 -6.54 -16.69
N HIS A 108 2.25 -5.55 -15.80
CA HIS A 108 2.93 -4.28 -16.06
C HIS A 108 4.46 -4.42 -16.13
N ARG A 109 5.09 -5.26 -15.32
CA ARG A 109 6.53 -5.57 -15.46
C ARG A 109 6.84 -6.17 -16.83
N LYS A 110 5.99 -7.08 -17.32
CA LYS A 110 6.14 -7.65 -18.66
C LYS A 110 6.01 -6.56 -19.74
N MET A 111 4.96 -5.74 -19.69
CA MET A 111 4.79 -4.64 -20.65
C MET A 111 5.96 -3.64 -20.60
N ALA A 112 6.51 -3.37 -19.42
CA ALA A 112 7.70 -2.52 -19.29
C ALA A 112 8.93 -3.10 -20.00
N SER A 113 9.12 -4.42 -19.98
CA SER A 113 10.22 -5.10 -20.67
C SER A 113 10.05 -5.14 -22.19
N GLU A 114 8.82 -5.03 -22.68
CA GLU A 114 8.48 -5.06 -24.10
C GLU A 114 8.40 -3.64 -24.70
N ALA A 115 8.16 -2.62 -23.88
CA ALA A 115 8.17 -1.22 -24.28
C ALA A 115 9.59 -0.74 -24.59
N LYS A 116 9.79 -0.16 -25.78
CA LYS A 116 11.06 0.40 -26.26
C LYS A 116 11.24 1.85 -25.82
#